data_AF-A0A942ET61-F1
#
_entry.id   AF-A0A942ET61-F1
#
_cell.length_a   1.000
_cell.length_b   1.000
_cell.length_c   1.000
_cell.angle_alpha   90.00
_cell.angle_beta   90.00
_cell.angle_gamma   90.00
#
_symmetry.space_group_name_H-M   'P 1'
#
loop_
_entity.id
_entity.type
_entity.pdbx_description
1 polymer ?
#
loop_
_entity_poly.entity_id
_entity_poly.type
_entity_poly.pdbx_seq_one_letter_code
_entity_poly.pdbx_strand_id
1 'polypeptide(L)'
;MRQFIFMTLEGHTYQPNSESIEPDIENLQIVAFGQGRTAQEALENTLKERPYLLSTSFNELIAAEVADSNREYFCLDEFRQ
;
A
#
# COMPACT_ATOMS: atom_id res chain seq x y z
N MET A 1 -5.14 13.94 -13.82
CA MET A 1 -5.06 12.47 -13.65
C MET A 1 -5.43 12.16 -12.22
N ARG A 2 -6.08 11.02 -11.98
CA ARG A 2 -6.50 10.59 -10.64
C ARG A 2 -5.33 9.87 -9.95
N GLN A 3 -5.30 9.90 -8.63
CA GLN A 3 -4.29 9.21 -7.83
C GLN A 3 -4.89 7.95 -7.22
N PHE A 4 -4.11 6.87 -7.21
CA PHE A 4 -4.52 5.58 -6.68
C PHE A 4 -3.48 5.04 -5.69
N ILE A 5 -3.97 4.35 -4.66
CA ILE A 5 -3.19 3.56 -3.72
C ILE A 5 -3.47 2.09 -4.03
N PHE A 6 -2.42 1.32 -4.26
CA PHE A 6 -2.49 -0.13 -4.45
C PHE A 6 -2.07 -0.82 -3.16
N MET A 7 -2.92 -1.72 -2.65
CA MET A 7 -2.74 -2.39 -1.37
C MET A 7 -2.92 -3.90 -1.54
N THR A 8 -2.38 -4.68 -0.60
CA THR A 8 -2.61 -6.13 -0.55
C THR A 8 -2.92 -6.58 0.88
N LEU A 9 -3.73 -7.63 0.99
CA LEU A 9 -3.98 -8.37 2.24
C LEU A 9 -3.00 -9.54 2.42
N GLU A 10 -2.19 -9.83 1.40
CA GLU A 10 -1.20 -10.92 1.41
C GLU A 10 0.10 -10.53 2.15
N GLY A 11 0.16 -9.30 2.67
CA GLY A 11 1.29 -8.79 3.43
C GLY A 11 1.30 -9.32 4.87
N HIS A 12 2.42 -9.88 5.29
CA HIS A 12 2.62 -10.33 6.67
C HIS A 12 3.55 -9.37 7.41
N THR A 13 3.24 -9.05 8.65
CA THR A 13 4.09 -8.23 9.52
C THR A 13 4.45 -9.01 10.76
N TYR A 14 5.75 -9.03 11.05
CA TYR A 14 6.34 -9.65 12.22
C TYR A 14 6.88 -8.54 13.12
N GLN A 15 6.65 -8.65 14.42
CA GLN A 15 7.17 -7.72 15.40
C GLN A 15 8.70 -7.75 15.41
N PRO A 16 9.37 -6.61 15.71
CA PRO A 16 10.80 -6.59 15.89
C PRO A 16 11.24 -7.64 16.93
N ASN A 17 12.20 -8.50 16.55
CA ASN A 17 12.70 -9.63 17.35
C ASN A 17 11.71 -10.80 17.55
N SER A 18 10.62 -10.89 16.77
CA SER A 18 9.79 -12.09 16.74
C SER A 18 10.51 -13.23 16.01
N GLU A 19 10.59 -14.40 16.65
CA GLU A 19 11.05 -15.66 16.03
C GLU A 19 9.86 -16.55 15.59
N SER A 20 8.64 -16.03 15.68
CA SER A 20 7.42 -16.75 15.32
C SER A 20 7.34 -16.99 13.81
N ILE A 21 6.95 -18.20 13.42
CA ILE A 21 6.58 -18.52 12.03
C ILE A 21 5.20 -17.98 11.66
N GLU A 22 4.36 -17.73 12.67
CA GLU A 22 3.03 -17.17 12.50
C GLU A 22 3.11 -15.63 12.54
N PRO A 23 2.47 -14.92 11.59
CA PRO A 23 2.43 -13.46 11.57
C PRO A 23 1.63 -12.92 12.76
N ASP A 24 2.08 -11.79 13.31
CA ASP A 24 1.51 -11.26 14.55
C ASP A 24 0.13 -10.59 14.35
N ILE A 25 -0.16 -10.11 13.12
CA ILE A 25 -1.44 -9.49 12.75
C ILE A 25 -1.76 -9.70 11.26
N GLU A 26 -3.05 -9.79 10.94
CA GLU A 26 -3.54 -9.54 9.57
C GLU A 26 -3.28 -8.07 9.23
N ASN A 27 -2.64 -7.80 8.08
CA ASN A 27 -2.23 -6.45 7.71
C ASN A 27 -2.74 -6.07 6.32
N LEU A 28 -3.04 -4.78 6.14
CA LEU A 28 -3.26 -4.17 4.83
C LEU A 28 -2.00 -3.40 4.47
N GLN A 29 -1.20 -3.96 3.55
CA GLN A 29 0.07 -3.37 3.15
C GLN A 29 -0.10 -2.48 1.92
N ILE A 30 0.43 -1.26 1.96
CA ILE A 30 0.55 -0.42 0.76
C ILE A 30 1.70 -0.96 -0.10
N VAL A 31 1.38 -1.29 -1.36
CA VAL A 31 2.34 -1.80 -2.35
C VAL A 31 2.87 -0.66 -3.22
N ALA A 32 1.99 0.22 -3.69
CA ALA A 32 2.40 1.33 -4.54
C ALA A 32 1.40 2.51 -4.54
N PHE A 33 1.92 3.67 -4.92
CA PHE A 33 1.12 4.81 -5.37
C PHE A 33 1.25 4.95 -6.88
N GLY A 34 0.14 5.21 -7.57
CA GLY A 34 0.08 5.34 -9.02
C GLY A 34 -0.90 6.42 -9.50
N GLN A 35 -0.82 6.75 -10.79
CA GLN A 35 -1.68 7.77 -11.42
C GLN A 35 -2.21 7.33 -12.79
N GLY A 36 -3.48 7.63 -13.04
CA GLY A 36 -4.17 7.24 -14.28
C GLY A 36 -5.55 7.89 -14.40
N ARG A 37 -6.26 7.67 -15.51
CA ARG A 37 -7.68 8.04 -15.66
C ARG A 37 -8.58 6.96 -15.05
N THR A 38 -8.09 5.72 -15.01
CA THR A 38 -8.72 4.57 -14.34
C THR A 38 -7.70 3.88 -13.42
N ALA A 39 -8.19 3.05 -12.49
CA ALA A 39 -7.33 2.24 -11.63
C ALA A 39 -6.42 1.29 -12.45
N GLN A 40 -6.97 0.72 -13.52
CA GLN A 40 -6.21 -0.15 -14.42
C GLN A 40 -5.07 0.62 -15.12
N GLU A 41 -5.35 1.77 -15.71
CA GLU A 41 -4.31 2.60 -16.35
C GLU A 41 -3.25 3.02 -15.33
N ALA A 42 -3.66 3.37 -14.11
CA ALA A 42 -2.75 3.71 -13.03
C ALA A 42 -1.82 2.54 -12.64
N LEU A 43 -2.34 1.32 -12.61
CA LEU A 43 -1.54 0.13 -12.32
C LEU A 43 -0.56 -0.16 -13.45
N GLU A 44 -1.02 -0.14 -14.70
CA GLU A 44 -0.18 -0.37 -15.88
C GLU A 44 0.97 0.65 -15.97
N ASN A 45 0.70 1.93 -15.68
CA ASN A 45 1.74 2.96 -15.60
C ASN A 45 2.72 2.68 -14.45
N THR A 46 2.21 2.31 -13.27
CA THR A 46 3.03 1.98 -12.11
C THR A 46 3.96 0.79 -12.37
N LEU A 47 3.48 -0.25 -13.04
CA LEU A 47 4.27 -1.44 -13.37
C LEU A 47 5.33 -1.16 -14.43
N LYS A 48 5.09 -0.25 -15.37
CA LYS A 48 6.11 0.22 -16.33
C LYS A 48 7.23 0.98 -15.62
N GLU A 49 6.89 1.83 -14.66
CA GLU A 49 7.86 2.60 -13.87
C GLU A 49 8.60 1.75 -12.83
N ARG A 50 7.93 0.73 -12.29
CA ARG A 50 8.44 -0.14 -11.21
C ARG A 50 8.26 -1.64 -11.55
N PRO A 51 9.01 -2.17 -12.54
CA PRO A 51 8.84 -3.56 -12.97
C PRO A 51 9.11 -4.61 -11.89
N TYR A 52 9.88 -4.26 -10.84
CA TYR A 52 10.17 -5.16 -9.71
C TYR A 52 8.90 -5.59 -8.94
N LEU A 53 7.79 -4.85 -9.06
CA LEU A 53 6.53 -5.26 -8.44
C LEU A 53 6.02 -6.60 -9.00
N LEU A 54 6.36 -6.92 -10.25
CA LEU A 54 6.02 -8.20 -10.89
C LEU A 54 6.84 -9.38 -10.37
N SER A 55 7.95 -9.13 -9.66
CA SER A 55 8.75 -10.19 -9.02
C SER A 55 8.36 -10.43 -7.56
N THR A 56 7.37 -9.71 -7.03
CA THR A 56 6.83 -9.95 -5.69
C THR A 56 5.99 -11.24 -5.68
N SER A 57 5.73 -11.78 -4.50
CA SER A 57 4.86 -12.95 -4.33
C SER A 57 3.37 -12.60 -4.21
N PHE A 58 3.01 -11.33 -4.39
CA PHE A 58 1.62 -10.86 -4.29
C PHE A 58 0.84 -11.25 -5.56
N ASN A 59 -0.32 -11.88 -5.38
CA ASN A 59 -1.20 -12.27 -6.48
C ASN A 59 -2.30 -11.23 -6.71
N GLU A 60 -2.72 -10.53 -5.65
CA GLU A 60 -3.88 -9.63 -5.71
C GLU A 60 -3.57 -8.26 -5.12
N LEU A 61 -4.04 -7.22 -5.84
CA LEU A 61 -3.97 -5.83 -5.40
C LEU A 61 -5.37 -5.20 -5.38
N ILE A 62 -5.67 -4.53 -4.28
CA ILE A 62 -6.84 -3.65 -4.12
C ILE A 62 -6.43 -2.24 -4.55
N ALA A 63 -7.21 -1.61 -5.41
CA ALA A 63 -7.00 -0.23 -5.81
C ALA A 63 -8.01 0.70 -5.13
N ALA A 64 -7.52 1.75 -4.47
CA ALA A 64 -8.33 2.82 -3.89
C ALA A 64 -8.01 4.15 -4.56
N GLU A 65 -9.04 4.87 -5.05
CA GLU A 65 -8.88 6.23 -5.59
C GLU A 65 -8.75 7.22 -4.43
N VAL A 66 -7.75 8.10 -4.49
CA VAL A 66 -7.60 9.22 -3.57
C VAL A 66 -8.56 10.32 -4.00
N ALA A 67 -9.68 10.44 -3.30
CA ALA A 67 -10.77 11.35 -3.64
C ALA A 67 -10.41 12.84 -3.46
N ASP A 68 -9.52 13.15 -2.50
CA ASP A 68 -9.04 14.51 -2.24
C ASP A 68 -7.52 14.51 -2.02
N SER A 69 -6.85 15.52 -2.57
CA SER A 69 -5.43 15.78 -2.37
C SER A 69 -5.11 16.54 -1.08
N ASN A 70 -6.11 17.08 -0.39
CA ASN A 70 -5.92 17.71 0.92
C ASN A 70 -5.37 16.68 1.91
N ARG A 71 -4.27 17.03 2.59
CA ARG A 71 -3.63 16.18 3.59
C ARG A 71 -3.66 16.88 4.93
N GLU A 72 -4.25 16.21 5.90
CA GLU A 72 -4.14 16.57 7.30
C GLU A 72 -3.06 15.70 7.95
N TYR A 73 -2.17 16.33 8.69
CA TYR A 73 -1.08 15.66 9.38
C TYR A 73 -1.35 15.74 10.87
N PHE A 74 -1.26 14.61 11.56
CA PHE A 74 -1.48 14.51 13.00
C PHE A 74 -0.20 13.97 13.64
N CYS A 75 0.28 14.64 14.69
CA CYS A 75 1.40 14.16 15.49
C CYS A 75 0.85 13.40 16.71
N LEU A 76 1.14 12.10 16.81
CA LEU A 76 0.60 11.27 17.90
C LEU A 76 1.09 11.70 19.29
N ASP A 77 2.26 12.31 19.39
CA ASP A 77 2.81 12.79 20.67
C ASP A 77 1.99 13.95 21.25
N GLU A 78 1.24 14.69 20.43
CA GLU A 78 0.33 15.74 20.91
C GLU A 78 -0.88 15.17 21.69
N PHE A 79 -1.13 13.87 21.58
CA PHE A 79 -2.26 13.19 22.23
C PHE A 79 -1.83 12.31 23.41
N ARG A 80 -0.53 12.17 23.66
CA ARG A 80 0.01 11.39 24.79
C ARG A 80 0.16 12.32 25.99
N GLN A 81 -0.64 12.10 27.05
CA GLN A 81 -0.55 12.83 28.32
C GLN A 81 0.69 12.42 29.11
#